data_AF-A0A1G0M4C9-F1
#
_entry.id   AF-A0A1G0M4C9-F1
#
_cell.length_a   1.000
_cell.length_b   1.000
_cell.length_c   1.000
_cell.angle_alpha   90.00
_cell.angle_beta   90.00
_cell.angle_gamma   90.00
#
_symmetry.space_group_name_H-M   'P 1'
#
loop_
_entity.id
_entity.type
_entity.pdbx_description
1 polymer ?
#
loop_
_entity_poly.entity_id
_entity_poly.type
_entity_poly.pdbx_seq_one_letter_code
_entity_poly.pdbx_strand_id
1 'polypeptide(L)'
;MVVVDGGSTDGTAAIIARFAEAHPSLKIRLIIDESCCRRFSKGPIARGRNRAIGEARGPLIAVTDAGCRIDESWLEEISAPFAADPAPDVVAGFYRTAEDTPFLREYAAIFIPLQEDFLPSSRSIAFRKSCWERVGGYPEGSYTAEDTIFDLRLKEAGFRFVTNKRALVTWQFARDKEELVRKLSQYGHDEGLNRMYAGRYLYRLCALLFPPLMLPKLILEGRRRRLTLRKMYFFYWHQCRGYLSGLRDGFSNEQ
;
A
#
# COMPACT_ATOMS: atom_id res chain seq x y z
N MET A 1 -7.11 10.94 -16.58
CA MET A 1 -6.55 9.83 -15.79
C MET A 1 -5.37 9.23 -16.54
N VAL A 2 -4.30 8.83 -15.85
CA VAL A 2 -3.17 8.10 -16.48
C VAL A 2 -3.16 6.68 -15.96
N VAL A 3 -3.14 5.70 -16.86
CA VAL A 3 -3.05 4.28 -16.54
C VAL A 3 -1.79 3.74 -17.18
N VAL A 4 -0.94 3.09 -16.40
CA VAL A 4 0.25 2.40 -16.90
C VAL A 4 0.01 0.92 -16.76
N ASP A 5 -0.01 0.24 -17.90
CA ASP A 5 -0.06 -1.22 -17.99
C ASP A 5 1.34 -1.76 -18.22
N GLY A 6 1.73 -2.78 -17.44
CA GLY A 6 3.06 -3.38 -17.48
C GLY A 6 3.29 -4.36 -18.64
N GLY A 7 2.45 -4.38 -19.67
CA GLY A 7 2.49 -5.39 -20.73
C GLY A 7 1.62 -6.62 -20.40
N SER A 8 0.41 -6.39 -19.89
CA SER A 8 -0.55 -7.44 -19.57
C SER A 8 -0.98 -8.20 -20.83
N THR A 9 -1.07 -9.52 -20.72
CA THR A 9 -1.41 -10.43 -21.83
C THR A 9 -2.84 -11.00 -21.74
N ASP A 10 -3.57 -10.66 -20.69
CA ASP A 10 -4.92 -11.14 -20.38
C ASP A 10 -6.05 -10.26 -20.97
N GLY A 11 -5.71 -9.32 -21.84
CA GLY A 11 -6.66 -8.39 -22.45
C GLY A 11 -6.92 -7.12 -21.63
N THR A 12 -6.27 -6.93 -20.47
CA THR A 12 -6.44 -5.73 -19.63
C THR A 12 -6.27 -4.42 -20.42
N ALA A 13 -5.19 -4.29 -21.20
CA ALA A 13 -4.94 -3.10 -22.00
C ALA A 13 -6.05 -2.84 -23.05
N ALA A 14 -6.57 -3.90 -23.68
CA ALA A 14 -7.64 -3.78 -24.66
C ALA A 14 -8.96 -3.33 -24.03
N ILE A 15 -9.27 -3.81 -22.82
CA ILE A 15 -10.45 -3.38 -22.06
C ILE A 15 -10.35 -1.89 -21.74
N ILE A 16 -9.20 -1.42 -21.24
CA ILE A 16 -8.98 -0.01 -20.90
C ILE A 16 -9.06 0.87 -22.15
N ALA A 17 -8.45 0.45 -23.27
CA ALA A 17 -8.50 1.19 -24.53
C ALA A 17 -9.94 1.36 -25.03
N ARG A 18 -10.73 0.28 -25.09
CA ARG A 18 -12.14 0.33 -25.47
C ARG A 18 -12.97 1.22 -24.54
N PHE A 19 -12.70 1.18 -23.24
CA PHE A 19 -13.38 2.04 -22.27
C PHE A 19 -13.04 3.52 -22.51
N ALA A 20 -11.78 3.84 -22.79
CA ALA A 20 -11.33 5.20 -23.09
C ALA A 20 -11.96 5.74 -24.39
N GLU A 21 -12.03 4.92 -25.43
CA GLU A 21 -12.69 5.25 -26.71
C GLU A 21 -14.19 5.52 -26.54
N ALA A 22 -14.86 4.72 -25.72
CA ALA A 22 -16.28 4.91 -25.43
C ALA A 22 -16.57 6.15 -24.55
N HIS A 23 -15.56 6.69 -23.85
CA HIS A 23 -15.71 7.80 -22.90
C HIS A 23 -14.67 8.91 -23.13
N PRO A 24 -14.66 9.58 -24.29
CA PRO A 24 -13.62 10.55 -24.66
C PRO A 24 -13.54 11.75 -23.71
N SER A 25 -14.63 12.10 -23.03
CA SER A 25 -14.67 13.19 -22.04
C SER A 25 -13.81 12.93 -20.80
N LEU A 26 -13.53 11.66 -20.45
CA LEU A 26 -12.76 11.29 -19.25
C LEU A 26 -11.24 11.46 -19.40
N LYS A 27 -10.75 11.76 -20.62
CA LYS A 27 -9.32 11.97 -20.92
C LYS A 27 -8.43 10.91 -20.27
N ILE A 28 -8.72 9.64 -20.58
CA ILE A 28 -7.95 8.49 -20.10
C ILE A 28 -6.76 8.30 -21.03
N ARG A 29 -5.55 8.35 -20.46
CA ARG A 29 -4.29 8.08 -21.15
C ARG A 29 -3.77 6.73 -20.71
N LEU A 30 -3.87 5.73 -21.59
CA LEU A 30 -3.24 4.42 -21.39
C LEU A 30 -1.80 4.46 -21.92
N ILE A 31 -0.88 3.95 -21.12
CA ILE A 31 0.54 3.77 -21.48
C ILE A 31 0.85 2.30 -21.27
N ILE A 32 1.34 1.64 -22.32
CA ILE A 32 1.85 0.27 -22.22
C ILE A 32 3.37 0.38 -22.09
N ASP A 33 3.90 -0.11 -20.97
CA ASP A 33 5.31 -0.05 -20.65
C ASP A 33 5.74 -1.37 -19.99
N GLU A 34 6.24 -2.30 -20.81
CA GLU A 34 6.67 -3.62 -20.34
C GLU A 34 7.75 -3.55 -19.26
N SER A 35 8.55 -2.48 -19.25
CA SER A 35 9.58 -2.33 -18.24
C SER A 35 9.01 -2.11 -16.83
N CYS A 36 7.69 -1.90 -16.70
CA CYS A 36 6.93 -1.87 -15.45
C CYS A 36 6.38 -3.26 -15.02
N CYS A 37 6.83 -4.38 -15.60
CA CYS A 37 6.47 -5.72 -15.09
C CYS A 37 7.60 -6.38 -14.29
N ARG A 38 7.23 -7.45 -13.57
CA ARG A 38 8.14 -8.26 -12.73
C ARG A 38 9.32 -8.87 -13.50
N ARG A 39 9.22 -9.00 -14.83
CA ARG A 39 10.32 -9.53 -15.66
C ARG A 39 11.48 -8.54 -15.76
N PHE A 40 11.19 -7.24 -15.74
CA PHE A 40 12.17 -6.19 -16.02
C PHE A 40 12.42 -5.24 -14.84
N SER A 41 11.58 -5.29 -13.80
CA SER A 41 11.72 -4.43 -12.62
C SER A 41 11.56 -5.22 -11.32
N LYS A 42 12.43 -4.91 -10.34
CA LYS A 42 12.31 -5.38 -8.96
C LYS A 42 11.10 -4.74 -8.24
N GLY A 43 10.79 -3.48 -8.57
CA GLY A 43 9.65 -2.73 -8.06
C GLY A 43 8.69 -2.29 -9.17
N PRO A 44 7.99 -3.23 -9.83
CA PRO A 44 7.12 -2.93 -10.97
C PRO A 44 5.96 -2.01 -10.59
N ILE A 45 5.45 -2.14 -9.35
CA ILE A 45 4.36 -1.30 -8.84
C ILE A 45 4.83 0.16 -8.69
N ALA A 46 5.95 0.38 -8.00
CA ALA A 46 6.55 1.69 -7.83
C ALA A 46 6.88 2.34 -9.19
N ARG A 47 7.48 1.56 -10.09
CA ARG A 47 7.86 2.02 -11.43
C ARG A 47 6.67 2.43 -12.28
N GLY A 48 5.60 1.64 -12.26
CA GLY A 48 4.34 1.97 -12.93
C GLY A 48 3.73 3.26 -12.38
N ARG A 49 3.72 3.44 -11.04
CA ARG A 49 3.25 4.69 -10.41
C ARG A 49 4.12 5.89 -10.80
N ASN A 50 5.44 5.78 -10.71
CA ASN A 50 6.36 6.86 -11.11
C ASN A 50 6.17 7.23 -12.57
N ARG A 51 6.01 6.25 -13.47
CA ARG A 51 5.73 6.50 -14.89
C ARG A 51 4.40 7.24 -15.07
N ALA A 52 3.34 6.82 -14.37
CA ALA A 52 2.03 7.47 -14.44
C ALA A 52 2.08 8.92 -13.92
N ILE A 53 2.76 9.14 -12.81
CA ILE A 53 2.88 10.45 -12.15
C ILE A 53 3.73 11.41 -12.98
N GLY A 54 4.82 10.93 -13.59
CA GLY A 54 5.65 11.72 -14.49
C GLY A 54 4.84 12.31 -15.65
N GLU A 55 3.93 11.52 -16.20
CA GLU A 55 3.06 11.87 -17.33
C GLU A 55 1.82 12.68 -16.93
N ALA A 56 1.51 12.72 -15.62
CA ALA A 56 0.38 13.49 -15.10
C ALA A 56 0.66 14.99 -15.17
N ARG A 57 -0.32 15.77 -15.65
CA ARG A 57 -0.20 17.23 -15.81
C ARG A 57 -0.76 18.04 -14.64
N GLY A 58 -1.54 17.41 -13.77
CA GLY A 58 -2.15 18.06 -12.62
C GLY A 58 -1.11 18.36 -11.52
N PRO A 59 -1.26 19.48 -10.78
CA PRO A 59 -0.41 19.78 -9.64
C PRO A 59 -0.73 18.91 -8.42
N LEU A 60 -1.94 18.35 -8.36
CA LEU A 60 -2.36 17.35 -7.39
C LEU A 60 -2.42 15.99 -8.07
N ILE A 61 -1.88 14.99 -7.38
CA ILE A 61 -1.86 13.60 -7.79
C ILE A 61 -2.75 12.85 -6.82
N ALA A 62 -3.75 12.12 -7.34
CA ALA A 62 -4.53 11.15 -6.58
C ALA A 62 -4.20 9.75 -7.09
N VAL A 63 -3.87 8.83 -6.18
CA VAL A 63 -3.44 7.47 -6.51
C VAL A 63 -4.41 6.47 -5.88
N THR A 64 -4.79 5.47 -6.68
CA THR A 64 -5.51 4.28 -6.22
C THR A 64 -5.02 3.04 -6.98
N ASP A 65 -5.22 1.86 -6.38
CA ASP A 65 -4.83 0.59 -6.99
C ASP A 65 -5.92 0.09 -7.93
N ALA A 66 -5.54 -0.54 -9.06
CA ALA A 66 -6.49 -1.15 -9.99
C ALA A 66 -7.34 -2.27 -9.36
N GLY A 67 -6.87 -2.87 -8.25
CA GLY A 67 -7.61 -3.88 -7.48
C GLY A 67 -8.53 -3.31 -6.39
N CYS A 68 -8.69 -1.98 -6.31
CA CYS A 68 -9.60 -1.32 -5.38
C CYS A 68 -10.89 -0.90 -6.09
N ARG A 69 -12.01 -0.99 -5.36
CA ARG A 69 -13.26 -0.34 -5.76
C ARG A 69 -13.37 0.99 -5.02
N ILE A 70 -13.27 2.09 -5.74
CA ILE A 70 -13.38 3.43 -5.17
C ILE A 70 -14.84 3.79 -4.87
N ASP A 71 -15.08 4.58 -3.82
CA ASP A 71 -16.38 5.21 -3.58
C ASP A 71 -16.69 6.28 -4.64
N GLU A 72 -17.96 6.52 -4.95
CA GLU A 72 -18.36 7.53 -5.94
C GLU A 72 -17.87 8.94 -5.56
N SER A 73 -17.84 9.23 -4.25
CA SER A 73 -17.35 10.50 -3.70
C SER A 73 -15.83 10.54 -3.50
N TRP A 74 -15.10 9.45 -3.78
CA TRP A 74 -13.69 9.30 -3.39
C TRP A 74 -12.81 10.42 -3.92
N LEU A 75 -12.96 10.81 -5.19
CA LEU A 75 -12.10 11.83 -5.79
C LEU A 75 -12.39 13.23 -5.21
N GLU A 76 -13.66 13.54 -4.94
CA GLU A 76 -14.06 14.76 -4.26
C GLU A 76 -13.47 14.80 -2.84
N GLU A 77 -13.65 13.72 -2.09
CA GLU A 77 -13.20 13.63 -0.69
C GLU A 77 -11.67 13.61 -0.56
N ILE A 78 -10.94 12.90 -1.43
CA ILE A 78 -9.46 12.87 -1.36
C ILE A 78 -8.83 14.21 -1.74
N SER A 79 -9.53 15.03 -2.53
CA SER A 79 -9.03 16.33 -3.00
C SER A 79 -9.51 17.51 -2.15
N ALA A 80 -10.69 17.41 -1.51
CA ALA A 80 -11.31 18.48 -0.74
C ALA A 80 -10.37 19.15 0.30
N PRO A 81 -9.53 18.42 1.05
CA PRO A 81 -8.66 19.05 2.04
C PRO A 81 -7.65 20.05 1.47
N PHE A 82 -7.29 19.95 0.17
CA PHE A 82 -6.37 20.90 -0.47
C PHE A 82 -6.94 22.32 -0.60
N ALA A 83 -8.24 22.52 -0.39
CA ALA A 83 -8.89 23.83 -0.37
C ALA A 83 -8.82 24.54 1.00
N ALA A 84 -8.34 23.87 2.05
CA ALA A 84 -8.22 24.47 3.37
C ALA A 84 -7.10 25.54 3.44
N ASP A 85 -7.16 26.40 4.46
CA ASP A 85 -6.08 27.33 4.80
C ASP A 85 -5.61 27.08 6.26
N PRO A 86 -4.36 26.62 6.47
CA PRO A 86 -3.40 26.22 5.45
C PRO A 86 -3.83 24.94 4.71
N ALA A 87 -3.42 24.79 3.45
CA ALA A 87 -3.65 23.59 2.64
C ALA A 87 -2.58 22.50 2.94
N PRO A 88 -2.94 21.21 3.03
CA PRO A 88 -1.98 20.14 3.30
C PRO A 88 -1.07 19.87 2.09
N ASP A 89 -0.06 19.04 2.31
CA ASP A 89 0.82 18.53 1.26
C ASP A 89 0.37 17.14 0.81
N VAL A 90 -0.14 16.34 1.75
CA VAL A 90 -0.57 14.95 1.56
C VAL A 90 -1.90 14.70 2.26
N VAL A 91 -2.82 14.02 1.58
CA VAL A 91 -4.09 13.54 2.11
C VAL A 91 -4.06 12.01 2.12
N ALA A 92 -4.14 11.43 3.32
CA ALA A 92 -4.35 10.02 3.54
C ALA A 92 -5.85 9.71 3.49
N GLY A 93 -6.27 8.90 2.51
CA GLY A 93 -7.62 8.35 2.50
C GLY A 93 -7.73 7.06 3.29
N PHE A 94 -8.92 6.49 3.32
CA PHE A 94 -9.23 5.33 4.15
C PHE A 94 -9.65 4.13 3.31
N TYR A 95 -9.63 2.95 3.92
CA TYR A 95 -10.02 1.73 3.23
C TYR A 95 -10.80 0.79 4.14
N ARG A 96 -11.79 0.13 3.54
CA ARG A 96 -12.55 -0.97 4.13
C ARG A 96 -12.31 -2.25 3.35
N THR A 97 -12.63 -3.40 3.95
CA THR A 97 -12.59 -4.65 3.20
C THR A 97 -13.76 -4.79 2.25
N ALA A 98 -13.55 -5.60 1.20
CA ALA A 98 -14.59 -6.11 0.32
C ALA A 98 -15.64 -6.97 1.05
N GLU A 99 -16.51 -7.63 0.28
CA GLU A 99 -17.68 -8.38 0.73
C GLU A 99 -17.48 -9.26 1.96
N ASP A 100 -18.58 -9.48 2.68
CA ASP A 100 -18.60 -10.12 3.98
C ASP A 100 -18.45 -11.66 3.89
N THR A 101 -17.21 -12.14 3.69
CA THR A 101 -16.90 -13.56 3.74
C THR A 101 -16.51 -14.01 5.16
N PRO A 102 -16.74 -15.28 5.55
CA PRO A 102 -16.28 -15.80 6.84
C PRO A 102 -14.79 -15.55 7.10
N PHE A 103 -13.97 -15.68 6.05
CA PHE A 103 -12.54 -15.41 6.11
C PHE A 103 -12.23 -13.94 6.40
N LEU A 104 -12.87 -13.01 5.68
CA LEU A 104 -12.65 -11.58 5.92
C LEU A 104 -13.18 -11.15 7.30
N ARG A 105 -14.32 -11.69 7.79
CA ARG A 105 -14.79 -11.45 9.17
C ARG A 105 -13.78 -11.84 10.24
N GLU A 106 -12.95 -12.83 9.95
CA GLU A 106 -11.95 -13.35 10.86
C GLU A 106 -10.68 -12.50 10.88
N TYR A 107 -10.22 -12.02 9.71
CA TYR A 107 -8.88 -11.43 9.56
C TYR A 107 -8.86 -9.94 9.19
N ALA A 108 -9.91 -9.37 8.61
CA ALA A 108 -9.95 -8.00 8.09
C ALA A 108 -9.57 -6.92 9.11
N ALA A 109 -10.10 -7.03 10.34
CA ALA A 109 -9.91 -6.04 11.40
C ALA A 109 -8.44 -5.88 11.85
N ILE A 110 -7.56 -6.81 11.47
CA ILE A 110 -6.13 -6.74 11.74
C ILE A 110 -5.42 -5.76 10.80
N PHE A 111 -5.95 -5.58 9.59
CA PHE A 111 -5.33 -4.81 8.51
C PHE A 111 -5.98 -3.46 8.27
N ILE A 112 -7.23 -3.29 8.69
CA ILE A 112 -7.92 -2.00 8.60
C ILE A 112 -7.31 -1.05 9.66
N PRO A 113 -6.97 0.20 9.31
CA PRO A 113 -6.54 1.21 10.26
C PRO A 113 -7.63 1.44 11.30
N LEU A 114 -7.25 1.56 12.58
CA LEU A 114 -8.20 1.89 13.65
C LEU A 114 -8.18 3.37 14.02
N GLN A 115 -7.15 4.10 13.58
CA GLN A 115 -6.87 5.47 13.97
C GLN A 115 -6.50 6.30 12.73
N GLU A 116 -6.48 7.62 12.89
CA GLU A 116 -6.21 8.58 11.81
C GLU A 116 -4.73 8.86 11.61
N ASP A 117 -3.88 8.61 12.61
CA ASP A 117 -2.43 8.73 12.49
C ASP A 117 -1.83 7.39 12.02
N PHE A 118 -1.78 7.21 10.71
CA PHE A 118 -1.13 6.09 10.05
C PHE A 118 -0.46 6.54 8.75
N LEU A 119 0.50 5.77 8.26
CA LEU A 119 1.04 5.98 6.91
C LEU A 119 0.01 5.46 5.91
N PRO A 120 -0.48 6.30 4.97
CA PRO A 120 -1.45 5.84 3.99
C PRO A 120 -0.92 4.65 3.17
N SER A 121 -1.84 3.89 2.60
CA SER A 121 -1.44 3.03 1.48
C SER A 121 -1.69 3.79 0.19
N SER A 122 -0.89 3.52 -0.84
CA SER A 122 -1.11 4.08 -2.18
C SER A 122 -2.43 3.65 -2.84
N ARG A 123 -3.22 2.80 -2.16
CA ARG A 123 -4.62 2.50 -2.48
C ARG A 123 -5.54 3.71 -2.38
N SER A 124 -5.23 4.65 -1.50
CA SER A 124 -6.03 5.86 -1.29
C SER A 124 -5.17 6.97 -0.70
N ILE A 125 -4.49 7.70 -1.58
CA ILE A 125 -3.65 8.83 -1.21
C ILE A 125 -3.78 9.93 -2.27
N ALA A 126 -3.69 11.19 -1.84
CA ALA A 126 -3.40 12.29 -2.74
C ALA A 126 -2.27 13.16 -2.19
N PHE A 127 -1.49 13.76 -3.08
CA PHE A 127 -0.36 14.62 -2.71
C PHE A 127 -0.08 15.65 -3.80
N ARG A 128 0.66 16.71 -3.46
CA ARG A 128 1.19 17.65 -4.45
C ARG A 128 2.27 16.98 -5.27
N LYS A 129 2.26 17.15 -6.60
CA LYS A 129 3.27 16.58 -7.50
C LYS A 129 4.69 17.01 -7.09
N SER A 130 4.85 18.24 -6.61
CA SER A 130 6.13 18.76 -6.09
C SER A 130 6.65 17.98 -4.88
N CYS A 131 5.79 17.38 -4.05
CA CYS A 131 6.22 16.50 -2.96
C CYS A 131 6.87 15.23 -3.49
N TRP A 132 6.26 14.60 -4.50
CA TRP A 132 6.81 13.44 -5.19
C TRP A 132 8.15 13.76 -5.88
N GLU A 133 8.24 14.91 -6.55
CA GLU A 133 9.49 15.39 -7.18
C GLU A 133 10.60 15.59 -6.13
N ARG A 134 10.28 16.22 -4.99
CA ARG A 134 11.25 16.52 -3.94
C ARG A 134 11.84 15.28 -3.28
N VAL A 135 11.07 14.21 -3.12
CA VAL A 135 11.53 12.96 -2.47
C VAL A 135 12.04 11.91 -3.45
N GLY A 136 12.09 12.24 -4.76
CA GLY A 136 12.56 11.33 -5.81
C GLY A 136 11.59 10.19 -6.13
N GLY A 137 10.30 10.37 -5.84
CA GLY A 137 9.24 9.42 -6.13
C GLY A 137 9.25 8.12 -5.31
N TYR A 138 8.45 7.15 -5.78
CA TYR A 138 8.35 5.83 -5.15
C TYR A 138 9.64 5.05 -5.37
N PRO A 139 10.22 4.40 -4.33
CA PRO A 139 11.42 3.60 -4.51
C PRO A 139 11.11 2.31 -5.29
N GLU A 140 11.94 2.02 -6.29
CA GLU A 140 11.74 0.88 -7.22
C GLU A 140 12.58 -0.36 -6.84
N GLY A 141 13.17 -0.37 -5.64
CA GLY A 141 14.11 -1.39 -5.18
C GLY A 141 13.47 -2.72 -4.73
N SER A 142 12.17 -2.73 -4.44
CA SER A 142 11.46 -3.91 -3.92
C SER A 142 10.05 -4.03 -4.50
N TYR A 143 9.51 -5.26 -4.43
CA TYR A 143 8.20 -5.56 -5.01
C TYR A 143 7.05 -4.93 -4.20
N THR A 144 7.17 -4.91 -2.87
CA THR A 144 6.26 -4.23 -1.93
C THR A 144 7.02 -3.26 -1.00
N ALA A 145 6.30 -2.63 -0.06
CA ALA A 145 6.79 -1.63 0.90
C ALA A 145 7.16 -0.27 0.28
N GLU A 146 6.98 -0.12 -1.03
CA GLU A 146 7.25 1.09 -1.79
C GLU A 146 6.42 2.29 -1.30
N ASP A 147 5.15 2.06 -0.95
CA ASP A 147 4.26 3.11 -0.44
C ASP A 147 4.70 3.59 0.94
N THR A 148 5.06 2.65 1.81
CA THR A 148 5.51 2.93 3.17
C THR A 148 6.82 3.72 3.17
N ILE A 149 7.79 3.35 2.32
CA ILE A 149 9.05 4.09 2.22
C ILE A 149 8.82 5.48 1.62
N PHE A 150 7.94 5.60 0.62
CA PHE A 150 7.57 6.90 0.05
C PHE A 150 6.96 7.83 1.10
N ASP A 151 6.01 7.33 1.90
CA ASP A 151 5.39 8.13 2.97
C ASP A 151 6.37 8.53 4.07
N LEU A 152 7.31 7.64 4.43
CA LEU A 152 8.39 7.95 5.37
C LEU A 152 9.27 9.08 4.85
N ARG A 153 9.69 9.02 3.58
CA ARG A 153 10.47 10.10 2.94
C ARG A 153 9.71 11.42 2.91
N LEU A 154 8.39 11.38 2.67
CA LEU A 154 7.55 12.57 2.73
C LEU A 154 7.49 13.16 4.14
N LYS A 155 7.35 12.33 5.18
CA LYS A 155 7.39 12.78 6.58
C LYS A 155 8.77 13.33 6.98
N GLU A 156 9.85 12.66 6.58
CA GLU A 156 11.23 13.11 6.82
C GLU A 156 11.52 14.45 6.14
N ALA A 157 10.92 14.71 4.97
CA ALA A 157 11.01 15.98 4.27
C ALA A 157 10.17 17.12 4.90
N GLY A 158 9.42 16.82 5.97
CA GLY A 158 8.63 17.79 6.74
C GLY A 158 7.26 18.14 6.14
N PHE A 159 6.75 17.33 5.21
CA PHE A 159 5.44 17.58 4.59
C PHE A 159 4.29 17.32 5.56
N ARG A 160 3.23 18.13 5.44
CA ARG A 160 2.05 18.04 6.29
C ARG A 160 1.02 17.06 5.74
N PHE A 161 0.74 16.04 6.54
CA PHE A 161 -0.29 15.04 6.28
C PHE A 161 -1.60 15.42 6.97
N VAL A 162 -2.72 15.16 6.29
CA VAL A 162 -4.05 15.11 6.91
C VAL A 162 -4.76 13.84 6.49
N THR A 163 -5.68 13.35 7.31
CA THR A 163 -6.47 12.16 7.01
C THR A 163 -7.90 12.57 6.67
N ASN A 164 -8.43 12.11 5.54
CA ASN A 164 -9.86 12.20 5.24
C ASN A 164 -10.48 10.78 5.17
N LYS A 165 -11.24 10.43 6.21
CA LYS A 165 -11.91 9.12 6.31
C LYS A 165 -12.97 8.87 5.24
N ARG A 166 -13.52 9.93 4.65
CA ARG A 166 -14.55 9.84 3.61
C ARG A 166 -13.98 9.51 2.24
N ALA A 167 -12.68 9.76 2.03
CA ALA A 167 -11.96 9.30 0.85
C ALA A 167 -11.74 7.78 0.92
N LEU A 168 -12.82 7.02 0.73
CA LEU A 168 -12.90 5.61 1.01
C LEU A 168 -12.68 4.75 -0.23
N VAL A 169 -11.85 3.72 -0.08
CA VAL A 169 -11.76 2.63 -1.06
C VAL A 169 -12.10 1.29 -0.44
N THR A 170 -12.66 0.39 -1.24
CA THR A 170 -12.92 -0.99 -0.85
C THR A 170 -11.80 -1.85 -1.39
N TRP A 171 -11.10 -2.55 -0.50
CA TRP A 171 -9.93 -3.36 -0.81
C TRP A 171 -10.16 -4.83 -0.50
N GLN A 172 -9.86 -5.69 -1.47
CA GLN A 172 -9.83 -7.12 -1.25
C GLN A 172 -8.43 -7.54 -0.77
N PHE A 173 -8.29 -7.63 0.55
CA PHE A 173 -7.01 -7.91 1.19
C PHE A 173 -6.42 -9.27 0.81
N ALA A 174 -7.17 -10.36 0.99
CA ALA A 174 -6.80 -11.72 0.59
C ALA A 174 -8.08 -12.52 0.41
N ARG A 175 -8.12 -13.43 -0.58
CA ARG A 175 -9.31 -14.25 -0.86
C ARG A 175 -9.44 -15.41 0.13
N ASP A 176 -8.31 -15.94 0.57
CA ASP A 176 -8.22 -17.11 1.43
C ASP A 176 -6.95 -17.07 2.28
N LYS A 177 -6.79 -18.12 3.10
CA LYS A 177 -5.65 -18.27 4.02
C LYS A 177 -4.32 -18.47 3.28
N GLU A 178 -4.31 -19.11 2.13
CA GLU A 178 -3.09 -19.35 1.36
C GLU A 178 -2.54 -18.04 0.80
N GLU A 179 -3.43 -17.23 0.19
CA GLU A 179 -3.08 -15.90 -0.27
C GLU A 179 -2.63 -14.99 0.88
N LEU A 180 -3.26 -15.12 2.06
CA LEU A 180 -2.84 -14.40 3.26
C LEU A 180 -1.41 -14.75 3.69
N VAL A 181 -1.08 -16.04 3.76
CA VAL A 181 0.28 -16.49 4.10
C VAL A 181 1.29 -15.90 3.12
N ARG A 182 1.01 -16.00 1.81
CA ARG A 182 1.86 -15.46 0.76
C ARG A 182 2.07 -13.95 0.92
N LYS A 183 0.99 -13.19 1.17
CA LYS A 183 1.06 -11.73 1.38
C LYS A 183 1.87 -11.38 2.63
N LEU A 184 1.66 -12.08 3.74
CA LEU A 184 2.43 -11.84 4.98
C LEU A 184 3.91 -12.10 4.82
N SER A 185 4.27 -13.19 4.18
CA SER A 185 5.66 -13.53 3.93
C SER A 185 6.30 -12.58 2.91
N GLN A 186 5.58 -12.15 1.87
CA GLN A 186 6.08 -11.15 0.92
C GLN A 186 6.30 -9.78 1.57
N TYR A 187 5.33 -9.30 2.36
CA TYR A 187 5.48 -8.03 3.08
C TYR A 187 6.65 -8.09 4.06
N GLY A 188 6.75 -9.19 4.82
CA GLY A 188 7.90 -9.39 5.69
C GLY A 188 9.22 -9.39 4.93
N HIS A 189 9.29 -10.12 3.80
CA HIS A 189 10.47 -10.16 2.94
C HIS A 189 10.91 -8.78 2.48
N ASP A 190 10.01 -7.99 1.91
CA ASP A 190 10.41 -6.69 1.35
C ASP A 190 10.71 -5.66 2.46
N GLU A 191 10.04 -5.73 3.61
CA GLU A 191 10.44 -4.96 4.80
C GLU A 191 11.85 -5.35 5.26
N GLY A 192 12.22 -6.64 5.20
CA GLY A 192 13.56 -7.14 5.53
C GLY A 192 14.62 -6.72 4.53
N LEU A 193 14.32 -6.84 3.23
CA LEU A 193 15.18 -6.40 2.13
C LEU A 193 15.52 -4.92 2.25
N ASN A 194 14.56 -4.09 2.66
CA ASN A 194 14.74 -2.66 2.88
C ASN A 194 15.20 -2.30 4.32
N ARG A 195 15.51 -3.29 5.17
CA ARG A 195 15.94 -3.11 6.58
C ARG A 195 14.98 -2.26 7.44
N MET A 196 13.68 -2.34 7.16
CA MET A 196 12.64 -1.54 7.82
C MET A 196 12.25 -2.13 9.17
N TYR A 197 11.92 -1.28 10.14
CA TYR A 197 11.27 -1.69 11.38
C TYR A 197 12.00 -2.78 12.20
N ALA A 198 13.34 -2.77 12.24
CA ALA A 198 14.14 -3.78 12.94
C ALA A 198 13.66 -4.05 14.38
N GLY A 199 13.37 -3.01 15.17
CA GLY A 199 12.86 -3.16 16.54
C GLY A 199 11.48 -3.85 16.61
N ARG A 200 10.58 -3.58 15.64
CA ARG A 200 9.28 -4.26 15.53
C ARG A 200 9.47 -5.76 15.28
N TYR A 201 10.40 -6.12 14.40
CA TYR A 201 10.69 -7.51 14.07
C TYR A 201 11.43 -8.25 15.18
N LEU A 202 12.32 -7.57 15.90
CA LEU A 202 12.93 -8.11 17.12
C LEU A 202 11.86 -8.43 18.17
N TYR A 203 10.94 -7.50 18.44
CA TYR A 203 9.81 -7.76 19.36
C TYR A 203 8.98 -8.96 18.91
N ARG A 204 8.64 -9.06 17.61
CA ARG A 204 7.86 -10.19 17.08
C ARG A 204 8.59 -11.52 17.26
N LEU A 205 9.90 -11.58 17.00
CA LEU A 205 10.73 -12.77 17.21
C LEU A 205 10.76 -13.16 18.70
N CYS A 206 11.01 -12.21 19.59
CA CYS A 206 10.95 -12.46 21.04
C CYS A 206 9.57 -12.95 21.47
N ALA A 207 8.49 -12.38 20.93
CA ALA A 207 7.13 -12.78 21.23
C ALA A 207 6.76 -14.18 20.68
N LEU A 208 7.41 -14.65 19.62
CA LEU A 208 7.27 -16.03 19.14
C LEU A 208 7.96 -17.03 20.08
N LEU A 209 9.09 -16.65 20.68
CA LEU A 209 9.83 -17.47 21.65
C LEU A 209 9.19 -17.43 23.05
N PHE A 210 8.62 -16.27 23.43
CA PHE A 210 7.95 -16.05 24.70
C PHE A 210 6.57 -15.39 24.48
N PRO A 211 5.53 -16.20 24.17
CA PRO A 211 4.17 -15.72 23.87
C PRO A 211 3.53 -14.78 24.90
N PRO A 212 3.83 -14.81 26.21
CA PRO A 212 3.31 -13.83 27.15
C PRO A 212 3.60 -12.36 26.77
N LEU A 213 4.64 -12.07 25.97
CA LEU A 213 4.90 -10.72 25.43
C LEU A 213 3.78 -10.19 24.51
N MET A 214 2.89 -11.05 24.03
CA MET A 214 1.74 -10.67 23.21
C MET A 214 0.56 -10.17 24.06
N LEU A 215 0.52 -10.47 25.37
CA LEU A 215 -0.63 -10.17 26.23
C LEU A 215 -0.96 -8.67 26.32
N PRO A 216 0.00 -7.74 26.48
CA PRO A 216 -0.33 -6.31 26.52
C PRO A 216 -1.06 -5.86 25.25
N LYS A 217 -0.57 -6.28 24.08
CA LYS A 217 -1.20 -5.96 22.79
C LYS A 217 -2.57 -6.63 22.65
N LEU A 218 -2.72 -7.86 23.13
CA LEU A 218 -4.01 -8.56 23.14
C LEU A 218 -5.02 -7.84 24.03
N ILE A 219 -4.61 -7.32 25.19
CA ILE A 219 -5.48 -6.57 26.11
C ILE A 219 -5.90 -5.24 25.47
N LEU A 220 -4.96 -4.50 24.88
CA LEU A 220 -5.21 -3.17 24.31
C LEU A 220 -6.00 -3.21 22.99
N GLU A 221 -5.69 -4.16 22.11
CA GLU A 221 -6.22 -4.19 20.74
C GLU A 221 -7.13 -5.40 20.45
N GLY A 222 -7.16 -6.41 21.33
CA GLY A 222 -7.76 -7.72 21.03
C GLY A 222 -9.24 -7.65 20.70
N ARG A 223 -10.01 -6.85 21.45
CA ARG A 223 -11.45 -6.67 21.19
C ARG A 223 -11.69 -5.93 19.88
N ARG A 224 -10.92 -4.86 19.60
CA ARG A 224 -11.10 -4.01 18.40
C ARG A 224 -10.68 -4.74 17.12
N ARG A 225 -9.60 -5.53 17.18
CA ARG A 225 -9.01 -6.24 16.04
C ARG A 225 -9.40 -7.72 15.96
N ARG A 226 -10.23 -8.22 16.87
CA ARG A 226 -10.57 -9.65 17.01
C ARG A 226 -9.32 -10.55 17.06
N LEU A 227 -8.27 -10.07 17.74
CA LEU A 227 -7.02 -10.80 17.88
C LEU A 227 -7.17 -11.94 18.88
N THR A 228 -6.45 -13.02 18.62
CA THR A 228 -6.21 -14.12 19.55
C THR A 228 -4.71 -14.40 19.56
N LEU A 229 -4.19 -15.05 20.61
CA LEU A 229 -2.78 -15.47 20.64
C LEU A 229 -2.43 -16.31 19.41
N ARG A 230 -3.31 -17.23 19.00
CA ARG A 230 -3.15 -18.05 17.80
C ARG A 230 -3.00 -17.22 16.53
N LYS A 231 -3.83 -16.18 16.36
CA LYS A 231 -3.72 -15.26 15.22
C LYS A 231 -2.42 -14.48 15.27
N MET A 232 -2.08 -13.88 16.41
CA MET A 232 -0.83 -13.12 16.57
C MET A 232 0.40 -13.97 16.26
N TYR A 233 0.44 -15.20 16.79
CA TYR A 233 1.50 -16.16 16.49
C TYR A 233 1.59 -16.47 15.00
N PHE A 234 0.46 -16.78 14.36
CA PHE A 234 0.38 -17.00 12.91
C PHE A 234 0.93 -15.82 12.10
N PHE A 235 0.52 -14.58 12.43
CA PHE A 235 1.00 -13.38 11.76
C PHE A 235 2.50 -13.16 11.94
N TYR A 236 2.97 -13.21 13.19
CA TYR A 236 4.36 -12.94 13.51
C TYR A 236 5.27 -13.99 12.88
N TRP A 237 4.86 -15.27 12.89
CA TRP A 237 5.60 -16.35 12.26
C TRP A 237 5.84 -16.10 10.77
N HIS A 238 4.78 -15.83 10.00
CA HIS A 238 4.89 -15.64 8.55
C HIS A 238 5.62 -14.36 8.17
N GLN A 239 5.43 -13.27 8.93
CA GLN A 239 6.14 -12.01 8.71
C GLN A 239 7.62 -12.12 9.08
N CYS A 240 7.97 -12.68 10.24
CA CYS A 240 9.36 -12.85 10.67
C CYS A 240 10.13 -13.77 9.73
N ARG A 241 9.52 -14.87 9.26
CA ARG A 241 10.15 -15.74 8.25
C ARG A 241 10.45 -14.99 6.95
N GLY A 242 9.49 -14.20 6.47
CA GLY A 242 9.71 -13.32 5.32
C GLY A 242 10.87 -12.37 5.57
N TYR A 243 10.82 -11.63 6.68
CA TYR A 243 11.81 -10.61 7.05
C TYR A 243 13.24 -11.13 7.13
N LEU A 244 13.44 -12.28 7.77
CA LEU A 244 14.76 -12.92 7.82
C LEU A 244 15.26 -13.36 6.44
N SER A 245 14.37 -13.84 5.56
CA SER A 245 14.71 -14.15 4.17
C SER A 245 15.12 -12.89 3.41
N GLY A 246 14.35 -11.81 3.54
CA GLY A 246 14.64 -10.54 2.89
C GLY A 246 15.96 -9.91 3.34
N LEU A 247 16.27 -9.98 4.64
CA LEU A 247 17.57 -9.54 5.15
C LEU A 247 18.73 -10.30 4.50
N ARG A 248 18.65 -11.63 4.44
CA ARG A 248 19.67 -12.49 3.82
C ARG A 248 19.89 -12.12 2.36
N ASP A 249 18.80 -11.93 1.62
CA ASP A 249 18.86 -11.61 0.19
C ASP A 249 19.39 -10.17 -0.02
N GLY A 250 19.09 -9.24 0.89
CA GLY A 250 19.66 -7.89 0.91
C GLY A 250 21.18 -7.89 1.11
N PHE A 251 21.70 -8.67 2.08
CA PHE A 251 23.15 -8.81 2.29
C PHE A 251 23.86 -9.46 1.09
N SER A 252 23.20 -10.38 0.39
CA SER A 252 23.77 -11.07 -0.77
C SER A 252 23.86 -10.19 -2.02
N ASN A 253 23.10 -9.09 -2.09
CA ASN A 253 23.14 -8.13 -3.19
C ASN A 253 24.13 -6.98 -2.95
N GLU A 254 24.68 -6.83 -1.75
CA GLU A 254 25.71 -5.83 -1.41
C GLU A 254 27.16 -6.36 -1.60
N GLN A 255 27.32 -7.64 -1.94
CA GLN A 255 28.61 -8.30 -2.28
C GLN A 255 28.78 -8.44 -3.79
#